data_AF-A0A3R8T7Y6-F1
#
_entry.id   AF-A0A3R8T7Y6-F1
#
_cell.length_a   1.000
_cell.length_b   1.000
_cell.length_c   1.000
_cell.angle_alpha   90.00
_cell.angle_beta   90.00
_cell.angle_gamma   90.00
#
_symmetry.space_group_name_H-M   'P 1'
#
loop_
_entity.id
_entity.type
_entity.pdbx_description
1 polymer ?
#
loop_
_entity_poly.entity_id
_entity_poly.type
_entity_poly.pdbx_seq_one_letter_code
_entity_poly.pdbx_strand_id
1 'polypeptide(L)'
;MLRLTWVQPEDLIGHELAQAVQDGREPSAIAARWRAAGGDRAPARAGASAGPASRYLRQLAEDLLDELADLPSVLEDDEPTDLARIRARCPEWPAPVPAATLTRA
;
A
#
# COMPACT_ATOMS: atom_id res chain seq x y z
N MET A 1 10.06 -3.58 24.66
CA MET A 1 10.97 -4.05 23.60
C MET A 1 10.14 -4.20 22.33
N LEU A 2 10.49 -3.50 21.23
CA LEU A 2 9.75 -3.56 19.96
C LEU A 2 10.24 -4.75 19.12
N ARG A 3 9.33 -5.58 18.61
CA ARG A 3 9.63 -6.67 17.68
C ARG A 3 9.33 -6.19 16.27
N LEU A 4 10.35 -6.15 15.42
CA LEU A 4 10.18 -5.90 13.99
C LEU A 4 9.88 -7.23 13.30
N THR A 5 8.92 -7.25 12.39
CA THR A 5 8.60 -8.41 11.55
C THR A 5 8.27 -7.86 10.16
N TRP A 6 8.82 -8.49 9.13
CA TRP A 6 8.60 -8.11 7.74
C TRP A 6 7.30 -8.72 7.24
N VAL A 7 6.45 -7.88 6.65
CA VAL A 7 5.23 -8.30 5.95
C VAL A 7 5.60 -8.92 4.61
N GLN A 8 4.87 -9.94 4.17
CA GLN A 8 4.96 -10.48 2.82
C GLN A 8 3.85 -9.88 1.93
N PRO A 9 3.96 -9.93 0.58
CA PRO A 9 2.92 -9.43 -0.30
C PRO A 9 1.53 -10.02 0.01
N GLU A 10 1.47 -11.32 0.28
CA GLU A 10 0.23 -12.03 0.64
C GLU A 10 -0.45 -11.49 1.90
N ASP A 11 0.32 -10.93 2.82
CA ASP A 11 -0.19 -10.36 4.08
C ASP A 11 -0.82 -8.97 3.85
N LEU A 12 -0.48 -8.29 2.75
CA LEU A 12 -0.97 -6.95 2.42
C LEU A 12 -2.32 -6.97 1.70
N ILE A 13 -2.62 -8.01 0.91
CA ILE A 13 -3.82 -8.06 0.05
C ILE A 13 -5.10 -7.73 0.83
N GLY A 14 -5.28 -8.31 2.01
CA GLY A 14 -6.46 -8.05 2.82
C GLY A 14 -6.59 -6.59 3.25
N HIS A 15 -5.47 -5.94 3.55
CA HIS A 15 -5.43 -4.52 3.92
C HIS A 15 -5.70 -3.63 2.71
N GLU A 16 -5.09 -3.92 1.56
CA GLU A 16 -5.30 -3.15 0.33
C GLU A 16 -6.72 -3.27 -0.22
N LEU A 17 -7.35 -4.44 -0.11
CA LEU A 17 -8.77 -4.60 -0.43
C LEU A 17 -9.67 -3.72 0.46
N ALA A 18 -9.34 -3.61 1.75
CA ALA A 18 -10.08 -2.77 2.68
C ALA A 18 -9.82 -1.27 2.47
N GLN A 19 -8.58 -0.89 2.11
CA GLN A 19 -8.23 0.47 1.72
C GLN A 19 -8.94 0.87 0.44
N ALA A 20 -8.93 0.02 -0.59
CA ALA A 20 -9.60 0.29 -1.85
C ALA A 20 -11.09 0.64 -1.69
N VAL A 21 -11.80 -0.05 -0.80
CA VAL A 21 -13.20 0.30 -0.48
C VAL A 21 -13.32 1.68 0.19
N GLN A 22 -12.39 2.04 1.07
CA GLN A 22 -12.38 3.35 1.74
C GLN A 22 -12.08 4.48 0.76
N ASP A 23 -11.23 4.22 -0.22
CA ASP A 23 -10.89 5.14 -1.30
C ASP A 23 -11.99 5.23 -2.36
N GLY A 24 -13.11 4.51 -2.19
CA GLY A 24 -14.21 4.44 -3.15
C GLY A 24 -13.86 3.72 -4.47
N ARG A 25 -12.77 2.94 -4.49
CA ARG A 25 -12.39 2.06 -5.61
C ARG A 25 -13.29 0.82 -5.66
N GLU A 26 -13.25 0.08 -6.78
CA GLU A 26 -14.02 -1.16 -6.99
C GLU A 26 -13.11 -2.41 -6.99
N PRO A 27 -12.80 -3.01 -5.83
CA PRO A 27 -11.84 -4.12 -5.76
C PRO A 27 -12.49 -5.51 -5.82
N SER A 28 -13.79 -5.65 -6.10
CA SER A 28 -14.50 -6.92 -5.89
C SER A 28 -14.00 -8.06 -6.77
N ALA A 29 -13.60 -7.76 -8.02
CA ALA A 29 -13.03 -8.73 -8.94
C ALA A 29 -11.68 -9.27 -8.43
N ILE A 30 -10.82 -8.40 -7.91
CA ILE A 30 -9.54 -8.77 -7.33
C ILE A 30 -9.75 -9.60 -6.05
N ALA A 31 -10.69 -9.19 -5.19
CA ALA A 31 -11.06 -9.95 -3.99
C ALA A 31 -11.60 -11.35 -4.31
N ALA A 32 -12.32 -11.52 -5.43
CA ALA A 32 -12.80 -12.82 -5.88
C ALA A 32 -11.65 -13.72 -6.34
N ARG A 33 -10.70 -13.19 -7.14
CA ARG A 33 -9.51 -13.91 -7.60
C ARG A 33 -8.64 -14.37 -6.44
N TRP A 34 -8.37 -13.50 -5.48
CA TRP A 34 -7.58 -13.83 -4.29
C TRP A 34 -8.19 -15.00 -3.51
N ARG A 35 -9.49 -14.95 -3.22
CA ARG A 35 -10.20 -16.02 -2.51
C ARG A 35 -10.23 -17.33 -3.29
N ALA A 36 -10.40 -17.27 -4.61
CA ALA A 36 -10.40 -18.46 -5.47
C ALA A 36 -9.02 -19.17 -5.45
N ALA A 37 -7.93 -18.44 -5.27
CA ALA A 37 -6.59 -18.99 -5.12
C ALA A 37 -6.27 -19.53 -3.71
N GLY A 38 -7.22 -19.46 -2.78
CA GLY A 38 -7.04 -19.87 -1.39
C GLY A 38 -6.45 -18.78 -0.49
N GLY A 39 -6.48 -17.52 -0.94
CA GLY A 39 -6.04 -16.37 -0.17
C GLY A 39 -6.98 -16.01 0.98
N ASP A 40 -6.39 -15.69 2.13
CA ASP A 40 -7.12 -15.32 3.35
C ASP A 40 -7.55 -13.84 3.36
N ARG A 41 -8.50 -13.50 4.23
CA ARG A 41 -8.85 -12.09 4.52
C ARG A 41 -7.76 -11.45 5.38
N ALA A 42 -7.73 -10.11 5.41
CA ALA A 42 -6.83 -9.34 6.27
C ALA A 42 -6.95 -9.83 7.72
N PRO A 43 -5.83 -10.16 8.39
CA PRO A 43 -5.86 -10.50 9.81
C PRO A 43 -6.34 -9.30 10.63
N ALA A 44 -7.11 -9.54 11.69
CA ALA A 44 -7.68 -8.46 12.49
C ALA A 44 -6.64 -7.61 13.23
N ARG A 45 -5.44 -8.14 13.53
CA ARG A 45 -4.43 -7.47 14.39
C ARG A 45 -2.95 -7.77 14.09
N ALA A 46 -2.62 -8.50 13.02
CA ALA A 46 -1.24 -8.88 12.73
C ALA A 46 -0.92 -8.71 11.25
N GLY A 47 0.11 -7.92 10.93
CA GLY A 47 0.55 -7.64 9.57
C GLY A 47 1.68 -8.55 9.09
N ALA A 48 1.77 -9.78 9.60
CA ALA A 48 2.69 -10.78 9.07
C ALA A 48 2.17 -12.17 9.39
N SER A 49 2.04 -13.02 8.37
CA SER A 49 1.70 -14.43 8.54
C SER A 49 2.76 -15.18 9.35
N ALA A 50 2.33 -16.23 10.06
CA ALA A 50 3.21 -17.03 10.92
C ALA A 50 4.18 -17.94 10.12
N GLY A 51 3.87 -18.21 8.86
CA GLY A 51 4.67 -19.05 7.98
C GLY A 51 4.56 -18.58 6.54
N PRO A 52 5.54 -18.93 5.69
CA PRO A 52 5.55 -18.51 4.30
C PRO A 52 4.39 -19.13 3.52
N ALA A 53 3.71 -18.33 2.70
CA ALA A 53 2.75 -18.86 1.73
C ALA A 53 3.44 -19.67 0.64
N SER A 54 2.64 -20.37 -0.18
CA SER A 54 3.15 -21.00 -1.39
C SER A 54 3.74 -19.95 -2.35
N ARG A 55 4.77 -20.33 -3.12
CA ARG A 55 5.37 -19.44 -4.14
C ARG A 55 4.33 -18.90 -5.12
N TYR A 56 3.35 -19.73 -5.49
CA TYR A 56 2.26 -19.34 -6.37
C TYR A 56 1.41 -18.22 -5.77
N LEU A 57 1.01 -18.37 -4.50
CA LEU A 57 0.16 -17.40 -3.83
C LEU A 57 0.89 -16.06 -3.62
N ARG A 58 2.20 -16.09 -3.35
CA ARG A 58 3.02 -14.88 -3.25
C ARG A 58 3.12 -14.13 -4.58
N GLN A 59 3.39 -14.84 -5.68
CA GLN A 59 3.42 -14.19 -7.00
C GLN A 59 2.08 -13.57 -7.34
N LEU A 60 0.99 -14.31 -7.09
CA LEU A 60 -0.36 -13.78 -7.31
C LEU A 60 -0.62 -12.54 -6.44
N ALA A 61 -0.13 -12.51 -5.19
CA ALA A 61 -0.29 -11.35 -4.34
C ALA A 61 0.44 -10.12 -4.90
N GLU A 62 1.67 -10.27 -5.41
CA GLU A 62 2.38 -9.18 -6.10
C GLU A 62 1.56 -8.65 -7.29
N ASP A 63 1.12 -9.55 -8.18
CA ASP A 63 0.35 -9.17 -9.36
C ASP A 63 -0.97 -8.45 -8.99
N LEU A 64 -1.67 -8.94 -7.95
CA LEU A 64 -2.92 -8.32 -7.50
C LEU A 64 -2.72 -7.00 -6.76
N LEU A 65 -1.57 -6.78 -6.11
CA LEU A 65 -1.23 -5.50 -5.49
C LEU A 65 -1.02 -4.42 -6.56
N ASP A 66 -0.32 -4.75 -7.64
CA ASP A 66 -0.16 -3.86 -8.79
C ASP A 66 -1.53 -3.53 -9.42
N GLU A 67 -2.36 -4.54 -9.65
CA GLU A 67 -3.73 -4.33 -10.17
C GLU A 67 -4.60 -3.46 -9.24
N LEU A 68 -4.46 -3.61 -7.92
CA LEU A 68 -5.17 -2.76 -6.95
C LEU A 68 -4.71 -1.31 -7.04
N ALA A 69 -3.41 -1.08 -7.16
CA ALA A 69 -2.83 0.27 -7.27
C ALA A 69 -3.34 1.02 -8.51
N ASP A 70 -3.67 0.29 -9.58
CA ASP A 70 -4.19 0.85 -10.84
C ASP A 70 -5.70 1.15 -10.82
N LEU A 71 -6.43 0.74 -9.77
CA LEU A 71 -7.87 1.01 -9.69
C LEU A 71 -8.14 2.51 -9.48
N PRO A 72 -9.06 3.11 -10.26
CA PRO A 72 -9.37 4.53 -10.14
C PRO A 72 -10.07 4.83 -8.82
N SER A 73 -9.63 5.90 -8.14
CA SER A 73 -10.17 6.36 -6.86
C SER A 73 -11.07 7.59 -7.04
N VAL A 74 -12.14 7.67 -6.24
CA VAL A 74 -12.99 8.87 -6.23
C VAL A 74 -12.30 10.07 -5.57
N LEU A 75 -11.21 9.81 -4.84
CA LEU A 75 -10.43 10.82 -4.12
C LEU A 75 -9.26 11.36 -4.95
N GLU A 76 -9.04 10.91 -6.19
CA GLU A 76 -7.86 11.28 -6.99
C GLU A 76 -7.66 12.80 -7.14
N ASP A 77 -8.73 13.56 -7.27
CA ASP A 77 -8.67 15.02 -7.39
C ASP A 77 -8.37 15.73 -6.06
N ASP A 78 -8.75 15.11 -4.95
CA ASP A 78 -8.57 15.62 -3.58
C ASP A 78 -7.22 15.20 -2.98
N GLU A 79 -6.68 14.06 -3.42
CA GLU A 79 -5.43 13.45 -2.96
C GLU A 79 -4.42 13.32 -4.12
N PRO A 80 -3.87 14.44 -4.63
CA PRO A 80 -2.89 14.39 -5.70
C PRO A 80 -1.60 13.69 -5.24
N THR A 81 -1.03 12.85 -6.10
CA THR A 81 0.28 12.21 -5.87
C THR A 81 1.44 12.97 -6.51
N ASP A 82 1.17 13.81 -7.51
CA ASP A 82 2.16 14.70 -8.11
C ASP A 82 2.65 15.75 -7.10
N LEU A 83 3.98 15.84 -6.93
CA LEU A 83 4.58 16.70 -5.92
C LEU A 83 4.21 18.19 -6.11
N ALA A 84 4.09 18.68 -7.34
CA ALA A 84 3.74 20.07 -7.58
C ALA A 84 2.28 20.36 -7.17
N ARG A 85 1.36 19.44 -7.48
CA ARG A 85 -0.04 19.52 -7.03
C ARG A 85 -0.18 19.41 -5.51
N ILE A 86 0.57 18.51 -4.86
CA ILE A 86 0.63 18.42 -3.40
C ILE A 86 1.06 19.76 -2.80
N ARG A 87 2.17 20.33 -3.28
CA ARG A 87 2.67 21.62 -2.80
C ARG A 87 1.66 22.75 -2.97
N ALA A 88 0.92 22.78 -4.09
CA ALA A 88 -0.10 23.77 -4.34
C ALA A 88 -1.27 23.71 -3.32
N ARG A 89 -1.54 22.53 -2.74
CA ARG A 89 -2.54 22.33 -1.68
C ARG A 89 -2.00 22.66 -0.27
N CYS A 90 -0.71 22.91 -0.11
CA CYS A 90 -0.06 23.16 1.18
C CYS A 90 0.43 24.62 1.27
N PRO A 91 -0.41 25.56 1.75
CA PRO A 91 -0.06 26.99 1.78
C PRO A 91 1.16 27.32 2.67
N GLU A 92 1.45 26.50 3.68
CA GLU A 92 2.56 26.67 4.61
C GLU A 92 3.75 25.74 4.28
N TRP A 93 4.00 25.47 2.99
CA TRP A 93 5.10 24.59 2.58
C TRP A 93 6.45 25.12 3.10
N PRO A 94 7.27 24.28 3.76
CA PRO A 94 8.51 24.74 4.36
C PRO A 94 9.51 25.20 3.30
N ALA A 95 10.17 26.33 3.57
CA ALA A 95 11.29 26.79 2.75
C ALA A 95 12.45 25.76 2.81
N PRO A 96 13.21 25.58 1.72
CA PRO A 96 14.39 24.74 1.74
C PRO A 96 15.37 25.23 2.82
N VAL A 97 15.74 24.35 3.76
CA VAL A 97 16.84 24.64 4.69
C VAL A 97 18.15 24.47 3.92
N PRO A 98 19.08 25.45 3.97
CA PRO A 98 20.37 25.29 3.32
C PRO A 98 21.05 24.00 3.79
N ALA A 99 21.49 23.17 2.85
CA ALA A 99 22.18 21.93 3.18
C ALA A 99 23.44 22.25 4.00
N ALA A 100 23.59 21.59 5.15
CA ALA A 100 24.81 21.69 5.93
C ALA A 100 25.96 21.07 5.10
N THR A 101 26.98 21.88 4.81
CA THR A 101 28.21 21.39 4.18
C THR A 101 28.86 20.38 5.11
N LEU A 102 28.77 19.09 4.79
CA LEU A 102 29.51 18.04 5.48
C LEU A 102 30.99 18.18 5.13
N THR A 103 31.73 18.90 5.97
CA THR A 103 33.19 18.93 5.92
C THR A 103 33.69 17.55 6.34
N ARG A 104 34.17 16.74 5.38
CA ARG A 104 34.90 15.49 5.67
C ARG A 104 36.23 15.83 6.36
N ALA A 105 36.45 15.23 7.53
CA ALA A 105 37.77 15.17 8.19
C ALA A 105 38.60 14.02 7.61
#